data_AF-A0A238WS99-F1
#
_entry.id   AF-A0A238WS99-F1
#
_cell.length_a   1.000
_cell.length_b   1.000
_cell.length_c   1.000
_cell.angle_alpha   90.00
_cell.angle_beta   90.00
_cell.angle_gamma   90.00
#
_symmetry.space_group_name_H-M   'P 1'
#
loop_
_entity.id
_entity.type
_entity.pdbx_description
1 polymer ?
#
loop_
_entity_poly.entity_id
_entity_poly.type
_entity_poly.pdbx_seq_one_letter_code
_entity_poly.pdbx_strand_id
1 'polypeptide(L)'
;MTQESSDVDGLVAAGAARPSTRQVGLKFRCGGATAGAFPGAGELARAVVAAARAGVTIKATAGLHHAVRYTDPDTGFDHHGYLNLVLAVARAVAGSQVDAVADTLRSRDTPELARQARSMTSRAAGVTRRALAGFGSCSTAVPVTEAAELGLVRQDDERERLRVT
;
A
#
# COMPACT_ATOMS: atom_id res chain seq x y z
N MET A 1 -22.39 -15.17 -2.88
CA MET A 1 -20.99 -14.67 -2.91
C MET A 1 -20.92 -13.26 -2.30
N THR A 2 -21.38 -13.10 -1.05
CA THR A 2 -21.58 -11.80 -0.38
C THR A 2 -20.99 -11.75 1.03
N GLN A 3 -20.40 -12.85 1.51
CA GLN A 3 -20.02 -13.01 2.93
C GLN A 3 -18.63 -12.43 3.26
N GLU A 4 -17.71 -12.39 2.29
CA GLU A 4 -16.38 -11.77 2.49
C GLU A 4 -16.43 -10.24 2.62
N SER A 5 -17.39 -9.58 1.97
CA SER A 5 -17.53 -8.12 2.02
C SER A 5 -18.06 -7.63 3.37
N SER A 6 -18.90 -8.42 4.06
CA SER A 6 -19.41 -8.05 5.39
C SER A 6 -18.35 -8.14 6.48
N ASP A 7 -17.35 -9.02 6.31
CA ASP A 7 -16.32 -9.25 7.31
C ASP A 7 -15.30 -8.11 7.37
N VAL A 8 -14.91 -7.57 6.21
CA VAL A 8 -13.97 -6.44 6.13
C VAL A 8 -14.60 -5.17 6.69
N ASP A 9 -15.85 -4.86 6.31
CA ASP A 9 -16.57 -3.71 6.82
C ASP A 9 -16.81 -3.82 8.34
N GLY A 10 -17.12 -5.03 8.83
CA GLY A 10 -17.25 -5.32 10.26
C GLY A 10 -15.94 -5.14 11.04
N LEU A 11 -14.81 -5.58 10.49
CA LEU A 11 -13.49 -5.41 11.10
C LEU A 11 -13.06 -3.94 11.15
N VAL A 12 -13.36 -3.18 10.10
CA VAL A 12 -13.13 -1.72 10.04
C VAL A 12 -13.96 -1.00 11.09
N ALA A 13 -15.26 -1.32 11.18
CA ALA A 13 -16.15 -0.74 12.18
C ALA A 13 -15.71 -1.06 13.61
N ALA A 14 -15.28 -2.29 13.88
CA ALA A 14 -14.75 -2.70 15.17
C ALA A 14 -13.46 -1.97 15.56
N GLY A 15 -12.60 -1.64 14.59
CA GLY A 15 -11.40 -0.83 14.79
C GLY A 15 -11.72 0.63 15.16
N ALA A 16 -12.74 1.21 14.53
CA ALA A 16 -13.16 2.59 14.76
C ALA A 16 -13.96 2.80 16.05
N ALA A 17 -14.74 1.79 16.48
CA ALA A 17 -15.70 1.92 17.58
C ALA A 17 -15.10 1.77 18.99
N ARG A 18 -13.81 1.46 19.16
CA ARG A 18 -13.22 1.19 20.48
C ARG A 18 -12.64 2.46 21.13
N PRO A 19 -13.23 2.98 22.23
CA PRO A 19 -12.57 3.98 23.07
C PRO A 19 -11.39 3.29 23.77
N SER A 20 -10.21 3.47 23.20
CA SER A 20 -8.98 2.83 23.63
C SER A 20 -7.88 3.88 23.64
N THR A 21 -7.09 3.93 24.70
CA THR A 21 -5.86 4.75 24.77
C THR A 21 -4.76 4.26 23.84
N ARG A 22 -4.98 3.14 23.13
CA ARG A 22 -4.12 2.61 22.06
C ARG A 22 -4.76 2.76 20.69
N GLN A 23 -3.96 3.18 19.71
CA GLN A 23 -4.34 3.20 18.31
C GLN A 23 -4.56 1.76 17.81
N VAL A 24 -5.79 1.43 17.41
CA VAL A 24 -6.11 0.17 16.71
C VAL A 24 -5.95 0.41 15.22
N GLY A 25 -5.23 -0.47 14.53
CA GLY A 25 -5.01 -0.41 13.10
C GLY A 25 -5.33 -1.74 12.42
N LEU A 26 -5.59 -1.70 11.11
CA LEU A 26 -5.85 -2.90 10.32
C LEU A 26 -4.56 -3.40 9.68
N LYS A 27 -4.41 -4.73 9.64
CA LYS A 27 -3.30 -5.38 8.96
C LYS A 27 -3.84 -6.21 7.79
N PHE A 28 -3.49 -5.80 6.57
CA PHE A 28 -3.80 -6.57 5.37
C PHE A 28 -2.67 -7.57 5.10
N ARG A 29 -3.04 -8.81 4.80
CA ARG A 29 -2.11 -9.79 4.20
C ARG A 29 -2.28 -9.73 2.70
N CYS A 30 -1.18 -9.53 1.98
CA CYS A 30 -1.15 -9.37 0.54
C CYS A 30 -0.28 -10.44 -0.15
N GLY A 31 -0.09 -11.58 0.51
CA GLY A 31 0.67 -12.71 -0.03
C GLY A 31 0.83 -13.87 0.93
N GLY A 32 1.25 -15.01 0.37
CA GLY A 32 1.47 -16.27 1.07
C GLY A 32 1.80 -17.41 0.10
N ALA A 33 1.72 -18.66 0.58
CA ALA A 33 2.09 -19.84 -0.22
C ALA A 33 1.00 -20.29 -1.22
N THR A 34 -0.19 -19.70 -1.16
CA THR A 34 -1.33 -20.06 -2.01
C THR A 34 -1.90 -18.82 -2.69
N ALA A 35 -2.54 -19.00 -3.86
CA ALA A 35 -3.18 -17.90 -4.58
C ALA A 35 -4.20 -17.13 -3.72
N GLY A 36 -4.97 -17.85 -2.87
CA GLY A 36 -5.95 -17.25 -1.97
C GLY A 36 -5.35 -16.40 -0.84
N ALA A 37 -4.03 -16.39 -0.65
CA ALA A 37 -3.37 -15.49 0.29
C ALA A 37 -3.12 -14.09 -0.30
N PHE A 38 -3.41 -13.89 -1.58
CA PHE A 38 -3.28 -12.63 -2.30
C PHE A 38 -4.69 -12.04 -2.54
N PRO A 39 -5.08 -10.98 -1.83
CA PRO A 39 -6.38 -10.35 -2.05
C PRO A 39 -6.41 -9.74 -3.45
N GLY A 40 -7.54 -9.87 -4.13
CA GLY A 40 -7.73 -9.24 -5.42
C GLY A 40 -7.70 -7.70 -5.31
N ALA A 41 -7.38 -7.00 -6.40
CA ALA A 41 -7.32 -5.53 -6.39
C ALA A 41 -8.64 -4.86 -5.93
N GLY A 42 -9.79 -5.42 -6.31
CA GLY A 42 -11.09 -4.89 -5.88
C GLY A 42 -11.38 -5.13 -4.40
N GLU A 43 -10.95 -6.27 -3.85
CA GLU A 43 -11.09 -6.59 -2.44
C GLU A 43 -10.22 -5.67 -1.58
N LEU A 44 -8.93 -5.55 -1.94
CA LEU A 44 -8.01 -4.65 -1.26
C LEU A 44 -8.46 -3.19 -1.38
N ALA A 45 -9.00 -2.76 -2.52
CA ALA A 45 -9.55 -1.42 -2.68
C ALA A 45 -10.73 -1.13 -1.74
N ARG A 46 -11.68 -2.07 -1.60
CA ARG A 46 -12.79 -1.93 -0.65
C ARG A 46 -12.26 -1.76 0.77
N ALA A 47 -11.32 -2.60 1.18
CA ALA A 47 -10.71 -2.54 2.51
C ALA A 47 -9.99 -1.21 2.77
N VAL A 48 -9.20 -0.73 1.80
CA VAL A 48 -8.48 0.56 1.88
C VAL A 48 -9.45 1.74 1.96
N VAL A 49 -10.52 1.74 1.15
CA VAL A 49 -11.54 2.80 1.17
C VAL A 49 -12.32 2.79 2.47
N ALA A 50 -12.74 1.62 2.96
CA ALA A 50 -13.43 1.50 4.23
C ALA A 50 -12.56 2.01 5.39
N ALA A 51 -11.29 1.61 5.46
CA ALA A 51 -10.35 2.09 6.47
C ALA A 51 -10.12 3.60 6.41
N ALA A 52 -9.98 4.17 5.21
CA ALA A 52 -9.82 5.60 5.01
C ALA A 52 -11.06 6.39 5.50
N ARG A 53 -12.27 5.90 5.17
CA ARG A 53 -13.54 6.51 5.63
C ARG A 53 -13.71 6.44 7.15
N ALA A 54 -13.24 5.35 7.76
CA ALA A 54 -13.30 5.14 9.19
C ALA A 54 -12.15 5.84 9.97
N GLY A 55 -11.19 6.47 9.28
CA GLY A 55 -10.02 7.08 9.90
C GLY A 55 -9.07 6.07 10.56
N VAL A 56 -9.11 4.80 10.15
CA VAL A 56 -8.31 3.72 10.74
C VAL A 56 -7.00 3.58 9.96
N THR A 57 -5.88 3.62 10.68
CA THR A 57 -4.55 3.38 10.09
C THR A 57 -4.40 1.93 9.65
N ILE A 58 -3.78 1.72 8.50
CA ILE A 58 -3.54 0.40 7.92
C ILE A 58 -2.05 0.10 7.78
N LYS A 59 -1.72 -1.19 7.76
CA LYS A 59 -0.43 -1.73 7.32
C LYS A 59 -0.67 -2.90 6.37
N ALA A 60 0.06 -2.95 5.27
CA ALA A 60 0.09 -4.13 4.42
C ALA A 60 1.28 -5.04 4.78
N THR A 61 1.13 -6.34 4.62
CA THR A 61 2.17 -7.32 4.93
C THR A 61 2.15 -8.48 3.94
N ALA A 62 3.31 -9.08 3.72
CA ALA A 62 3.56 -10.15 2.75
C ALA A 62 3.29 -9.70 1.29
N GLY A 63 4.31 -9.77 0.42
CA GLY A 63 4.13 -9.69 -1.03
C GLY A 63 4.44 -8.35 -1.73
N LEU A 64 4.75 -7.26 -1.00
CA LEU A 64 5.02 -5.95 -1.62
C LEU A 64 6.53 -5.74 -1.88
N HIS A 65 7.11 -6.65 -2.68
CA HIS A 65 8.55 -6.67 -2.97
C HIS A 65 8.98 -5.69 -4.03
N HIS A 66 8.09 -5.41 -4.98
CA HIS A 66 8.34 -4.53 -6.11
C HIS A 66 7.48 -3.27 -6.06
N ALA A 67 7.94 -2.21 -6.73
CA ALA A 67 7.25 -0.93 -6.82
C ALA A 67 5.89 -1.07 -7.48
N VAL A 68 5.87 -1.82 -8.59
CA VAL A 68 4.69 -1.94 -9.45
C VAL A 68 4.19 -3.38 -9.44
N ARG A 69 2.87 -3.52 -9.54
CA ARG A 69 2.18 -4.82 -9.65
C ARG A 69 2.77 -5.66 -10.78
N TYR A 70 2.99 -6.94 -10.49
CA TYR A 70 3.52 -7.91 -11.43
C TYR A 70 2.86 -9.27 -11.25
N THR A 71 3.01 -10.15 -12.25
CA THR A 71 2.71 -11.57 -12.11
C THR A 71 4.02 -12.28 -11.86
N ASP A 72 4.11 -13.01 -10.76
CA ASP A 72 5.27 -13.81 -10.43
C ASP A 72 5.44 -14.95 -11.45
N PRO A 73 6.61 -15.09 -12.09
CA PRO A 73 6.78 -16.05 -13.18
C PRO A 73 6.81 -17.50 -12.72
N ASP A 74 7.16 -17.76 -11.46
CA ASP A 74 7.28 -19.11 -10.91
C ASP A 74 5.92 -19.65 -10.45
N THR A 75 5.11 -18.79 -9.84
CA THR A 75 3.81 -19.15 -9.25
C THR A 75 2.61 -18.76 -10.11
N GLY A 76 2.78 -17.80 -11.02
CA GLY A 76 1.68 -17.18 -11.77
C GLY A 76 0.78 -16.28 -10.95
N PHE A 77 1.13 -15.97 -9.69
CA PHE A 77 0.30 -15.16 -8.81
C PHE A 77 0.48 -13.67 -9.09
N ASP A 78 -0.59 -12.90 -8.94
CA ASP A 78 -0.53 -11.45 -9.04
C ASP A 78 -0.13 -10.83 -7.70
N HIS A 79 0.97 -10.09 -7.70
CA HIS A 79 1.49 -9.39 -6.54
C HIS A 79 1.21 -7.89 -6.64
N HIS A 80 0.74 -7.26 -5.56
CA HIS A 80 0.57 -5.81 -5.50
C HIS A 80 1.92 -5.10 -5.36
N GLY A 81 2.12 -4.03 -6.12
CA GLY A 81 3.27 -3.15 -5.93
C GLY A 81 3.12 -2.23 -4.72
N TYR A 82 4.22 -1.90 -4.02
CA TYR A 82 4.16 -0.95 -2.91
C TYR A 82 3.77 0.45 -3.37
N LEU A 83 4.17 0.87 -4.58
CA LEU A 83 3.82 2.17 -5.14
C LEU A 83 2.34 2.21 -5.51
N ASN A 84 1.81 1.12 -6.08
CA ASN A 84 0.37 0.96 -6.31
C ASN A 84 -0.41 1.16 -5.01
N LEU A 85 0.01 0.51 -3.92
CA LEU A 85 -0.66 0.62 -2.62
C LEU A 85 -0.58 2.04 -2.05
N VAL A 86 0.59 2.69 -2.08
CA VAL A 86 0.75 4.06 -1.59
C VAL A 86 -0.19 5.02 -2.32
N LEU A 87 -0.25 4.94 -3.65
CA LEU A 87 -1.13 5.78 -4.46
C LEU A 87 -2.62 5.44 -4.26
N ALA A 88 -2.95 4.16 -4.09
CA ALA A 88 -4.30 3.71 -3.78
C ALA A 88 -4.79 4.29 -2.43
N VAL A 89 -3.94 4.28 -1.41
CA VAL A 89 -4.24 4.91 -0.12
C VAL A 89 -4.38 6.43 -0.28
N ALA A 90 -3.48 7.08 -1.02
CA ALA A 90 -3.55 8.51 -1.28
C ALA A 90 -4.88 8.92 -1.94
N ARG A 91 -5.37 8.12 -2.88
CA ARG A 91 -6.68 8.31 -3.52
C ARG A 91 -7.84 8.09 -2.56
N ALA A 92 -7.78 7.03 -1.75
CA ALA A 92 -8.82 6.72 -0.78
C ALA A 92 -8.98 7.82 0.29
N VAL A 93 -7.87 8.33 0.85
CA VAL A 93 -7.92 9.44 1.81
C VAL A 93 -8.37 10.77 1.18
N ALA A 94 -8.21 10.92 -0.13
CA ALA A 94 -8.75 12.03 -0.90
C ALA A 94 -10.24 11.85 -1.30
N GLY A 95 -10.88 10.75 -0.89
CA GLY A 95 -12.31 10.49 -1.12
C GLY A 95 -12.63 9.80 -2.44
N SER A 96 -11.65 9.23 -3.14
CA SER A 96 -11.90 8.47 -4.37
C SER A 96 -12.76 7.22 -4.10
N GLN A 97 -13.57 6.84 -5.09
CA GLN A 97 -14.39 5.63 -5.02
C GLN A 97 -13.56 4.35 -5.18
N VAL A 98 -14.15 3.22 -4.77
CA VAL A 98 -13.51 1.90 -4.78
C VAL A 98 -12.92 1.55 -6.14
N ASP A 99 -13.63 1.84 -7.24
CA ASP A 99 -13.15 1.48 -8.58
C ASP A 99 -11.87 2.23 -8.95
N ALA A 100 -11.80 3.54 -8.70
CA ALA A 100 -10.59 4.33 -8.97
C ALA A 100 -9.39 3.90 -8.11
N VAL A 101 -9.65 3.41 -6.90
CA VAL A 101 -8.61 2.83 -6.02
C VAL A 101 -8.19 1.45 -6.54
N ALA A 102 -9.13 0.63 -6.97
CA ALA A 102 -8.87 -0.70 -7.54
C ALA A 102 -8.08 -0.60 -8.86
N ASP A 103 -8.38 0.37 -9.72
CA ASP A 103 -7.64 0.59 -10.97
C ASP A 103 -6.19 0.99 -10.70
N THR A 104 -5.97 1.78 -9.65
CA THR A 104 -4.61 2.12 -9.20
C THR A 104 -3.86 0.87 -8.74
N LEU A 105 -4.53 -0.03 -8.02
CA LEU A 105 -3.96 -1.31 -7.60
C LEU A 105 -3.69 -2.26 -8.78
N ARG A 106 -4.52 -2.23 -9.82
CA ARG A 106 -4.35 -3.07 -11.02
C ARG A 106 -3.26 -2.59 -11.97
N SER A 107 -2.96 -1.29 -11.96
CA SER A 107 -2.03 -0.67 -12.89
C SER A 107 -0.66 -1.33 -12.90
N ARG A 108 -0.14 -1.56 -14.10
CA ARG A 108 1.25 -1.98 -14.37
C ARG A 108 2.05 -0.90 -15.10
N ASP A 109 1.49 0.29 -15.21
CA ASP A 109 2.12 1.43 -15.91
C ASP A 109 3.11 2.13 -14.97
N THR A 110 4.35 1.67 -14.99
CA THR A 110 5.42 2.18 -14.14
C THR A 110 5.68 3.68 -14.34
N PRO A 111 5.86 4.19 -15.58
CA PRO A 111 6.04 5.63 -15.81
C PRO A 111 4.91 6.49 -15.22
N GLU A 112 3.65 6.07 -15.40
CA GLU A 112 2.49 6.81 -14.92
C GLU A 112 2.39 6.81 -13.39
N LEU A 113 2.61 5.67 -12.74
CA LEU A 113 2.61 5.57 -11.28
C LEU A 113 3.73 6.44 -10.68
N ALA A 114 4.93 6.41 -11.27
CA ALA A 114 6.04 7.24 -10.82
C ALA A 114 5.75 8.75 -11.01
N ARG A 115 5.10 9.13 -12.12
CA ARG A 115 4.66 10.51 -12.37
C ARG A 115 3.63 10.96 -11.33
N GLN A 116 2.62 10.14 -11.04
CA GLN A 116 1.63 10.42 -10.01
C GLN A 116 2.29 10.63 -8.64
N ALA A 117 3.21 9.74 -8.25
CA ALA A 117 3.93 9.86 -6.99
C ALA A 117 4.76 11.14 -6.88
N ARG A 118 5.49 11.53 -7.94
CA ARG A 118 6.24 12.80 -7.99
C ARG A 118 5.34 14.03 -7.92
N SER A 119 4.11 13.93 -8.42
CA SER A 119 3.13 15.02 -8.38
C SER A 119 2.43 15.18 -7.02
N MET A 120 2.64 14.26 -6.07
CA MET A 120 2.03 14.35 -4.75
C MET A 120 2.58 15.54 -3.97
N THR A 121 1.68 16.41 -3.52
CA THR A 121 2.05 17.49 -2.61
C THR A 121 2.52 16.95 -1.27
N SER A 122 3.36 17.70 -0.56
CA SER A 122 3.82 17.35 0.79
C SER A 122 2.65 17.11 1.76
N ARG A 123 1.55 17.86 1.60
CA ARG A 123 0.30 17.66 2.36
C ARG A 123 -0.31 16.29 2.07
N ALA A 124 -0.49 15.94 0.79
CA ALA A 124 -1.05 14.65 0.39
C ALA A 124 -0.17 13.49 0.86
N ALA A 125 1.14 13.60 0.72
CA ALA A 125 2.09 12.61 1.23
C ALA A 125 2.01 12.44 2.75
N GLY A 126 1.89 13.55 3.50
CA GLY A 126 1.74 13.52 4.95
C GLY A 126 0.44 12.85 5.42
N VAL A 127 -0.69 13.12 4.77
CA VAL A 127 -1.96 12.46 5.07
C VAL A 127 -1.89 10.96 4.74
N THR A 128 -1.35 10.62 3.56
CA THR A 128 -1.16 9.24 3.12
C THR A 128 -0.30 8.44 4.10
N ARG A 129 0.81 9.01 4.58
CA ARG A 129 1.70 8.39 5.57
C ARG A 129 1.02 8.12 6.92
N ARG A 130 0.08 8.98 7.35
CA ARG A 130 -0.69 8.73 8.59
C ARG A 130 -1.71 7.61 8.43
N ALA A 131 -2.27 7.45 7.22
CA ALA A 131 -3.20 6.38 6.91
C ALA A 131 -2.50 5.04 6.66
N LEU A 132 -1.33 5.03 6.02
CA LEU A 132 -0.53 3.84 5.76
C LEU A 132 0.72 3.82 6.65
N ALA A 133 0.65 3.11 7.78
CA ALA A 133 1.77 2.97 8.71
C ALA A 133 2.98 2.25 8.09
N GLY A 134 2.74 1.43 7.07
CA GLY A 134 3.79 0.83 6.26
C GLY A 134 3.32 -0.37 5.46
N PHE A 135 4.24 -0.95 4.71
CA PHE A 135 4.07 -2.22 4.02
C PHE A 135 5.12 -3.23 4.49
N GLY A 136 5.08 -4.46 3.99
CA GLY A 136 6.06 -5.49 4.32
C GLY A 136 6.75 -5.99 3.06
N SER A 137 8.08 -5.95 3.07
CA SER A 137 8.95 -6.62 2.10
C SER A 137 9.97 -7.47 2.85
N CYS A 138 10.42 -8.56 2.23
CA CYS A 138 11.47 -9.42 2.78
C CYS A 138 12.85 -8.78 2.68
N SER A 139 13.00 -7.75 1.83
CA SER A 139 14.19 -6.92 1.73
C SER A 139 13.83 -5.48 2.08
N THR A 140 14.61 -4.87 2.97
CA THR A 140 14.53 -3.43 3.24
C THR A 140 15.22 -2.61 2.16
N ALA A 141 16.14 -3.20 1.39
CA ALA A 141 16.89 -2.51 0.35
C ALA A 141 16.11 -2.40 -0.96
N VAL A 142 15.46 -3.49 -1.41
CA VAL A 142 14.80 -3.55 -2.73
C VAL A 142 13.80 -2.39 -2.94
N PRO A 143 12.85 -2.11 -2.03
CA PRO A 143 11.92 -1.01 -2.23
C PRO A 143 12.59 0.38 -2.27
N VAL A 144 13.73 0.55 -1.61
CA VAL A 144 14.48 1.82 -1.62
C VAL A 144 15.23 1.96 -2.94
N THR A 145 15.88 0.89 -3.41
CA THR A 145 16.56 0.85 -4.71
C THR A 145 15.60 1.15 -5.84
N GLU A 146 14.47 0.44 -5.91
CA GLU A 146 13.48 0.66 -6.98
C GLU A 146 12.84 2.05 -6.88
N ALA A 147 12.59 2.57 -5.68
CA ALA A 147 12.12 3.95 -5.52
C ALA A 147 13.15 4.96 -6.06
N ALA A 148 14.43 4.70 -5.90
CA ALA A 148 15.49 5.55 -6.42
C ALA A 148 15.61 5.46 -7.95
N GLU A 149 15.51 4.26 -8.53
CA GLU A 149 15.46 4.04 -9.98
C GLU A 149 14.27 4.78 -10.62
N LEU A 150 13.16 4.89 -9.90
CA LEU A 150 11.98 5.67 -10.29
C LEU A 150 12.11 7.18 -9.99
N GLY A 151 13.23 7.63 -9.41
CA GLY A 151 13.48 9.03 -9.05
C GLY A 151 12.55 9.56 -7.96
N LEU A 152 12.04 8.69 -7.07
CA LEU A 152 11.14 9.04 -5.97
C LEU A 152 11.87 9.36 -4.67
N VAL A 153 13.09 8.85 -4.52
CA VAL A 153 13.98 9.15 -3.40
C VAL A 153 15.36 9.49 -3.93
N ARG A 154 16.08 10.37 -3.21
CA ARG A 154 17.50 10.54 -3.45
C ARG A 154 18.23 9.29 -2.96
N GLN A 155 19.16 8.77 -3.76
CA GLN A 155 20.17 7.89 -3.19
C GLN A 155 21.10 8.79 -2.39
N ASP A 156 21.00 8.72 -1.06
CA ASP A 156 22.06 9.28 -0.24
C ASP A 156 23.28 8.39 -0.51
N ASP A 157 24.28 8.95 -1.17
CA ASP A 157 25.56 8.28 -1.36
C ASP A 157 26.05 7.83 0.02
N GLU A 158 26.20 6.53 0.24
CA GLU A 158 26.76 5.97 1.48
C GLU A 158 28.17 6.53 1.80
N ARG A 159 28.78 7.23 0.83
CA ARG A 159 30.04 7.97 0.97
C ARG A 159 29.97 9.16 1.95
N GLU A 160 28.80 9.70 2.27
CA GLU A 160 28.69 10.85 3.19
C GLU A 160 28.54 10.41 4.66
N ARG A 161 28.06 9.20 4.93
CA ARG A 161 27.96 8.62 6.29
C ARG A 161 29.31 8.14 6.85
N LEU A 162 30.30 7.93 5.99
CA LEU A 162 31.66 7.52 6.39
C LEU A 162 32.64 8.70 6.53
N ARG A 163 32.17 9.95 6.45
CA ARG A 163 33.00 11.17 6.58
C ARG A 163 33.02 11.77 7.99
N VAL A 164 32.51 11.05 8.99
CA VAL A 164 32.81 11.36 10.39
C VAL A 164 33.93 10.44 10.84
N THR A 165 35.15 10.88 10.62
CA THR A 165 36.34 10.41 11.35
C THR A 165 37.21 11.63 11.60
#